data_AF-A0A8H7SQE7-F1
#
_entry.id   AF-A0A8H7SQE7-F1
#
_cell.length_a   1.000
_cell.length_b   1.000
_cell.length_c   1.000
_cell.angle_alpha   90.00
_cell.angle_beta   90.00
_cell.angle_gamma   90.00
#
_symmetry.space_group_name_H-M   'P 1'
#
loop_
_entity.id
_entity.type
_entity.pdbx_description
1 polymer ?
#
loop_
_entity_poly.entity_id
_entity_poly.type
_entity_poly.pdbx_seq_one_letter_code
_entity_poly.pdbx_strand_id
1 'polypeptide(L)'
;MDVIEIDDDESRFEFIEAKPRKIMFCIDTSAEMSEILNPSAKTGARDSNLYYSSRIETTQRFLKRYANMNEMIGNDKDEYGMITLTDVATWWYDFSPNVSSFNEEIGFLDSQVVEHYDTLELDIGSLFRTIEHYMDPNSFNHVIVIYGRADVMPEGNMQIVKEIRKSPNLTMDLIYLHDSTDSVQKIYDFWASLDSEIRPGWYYETGTYLGKDKMAKALCELISHPLQRGEQEML
;
A
#
# COMPACT_ATOMS: atom_id res chain seq x y z
N MET A 1 5.94 52.17 27.63
CA MET A 1 7.07 51.31 27.22
C MET A 1 6.51 49.91 27.36
N ASP A 2 5.83 49.47 26.31
CA ASP A 2 5.09 48.22 26.34
C ASP A 2 6.09 47.08 26.14
N VAL A 3 6.12 46.20 27.13
CA VAL A 3 6.83 44.93 27.04
C VAL A 3 5.99 44.06 26.12
N ILE A 4 6.48 43.85 24.91
CA ILE A 4 5.96 42.82 24.02
C ILE A 4 6.46 41.50 24.62
N GLU A 5 5.59 40.80 25.34
CA GLU A 5 5.77 39.38 25.61
C GLU A 5 5.65 38.66 24.27
N ILE A 6 6.79 38.20 23.76
CA ILE A 6 6.84 37.25 22.66
C ILE A 6 6.53 35.91 23.32
N ASP A 7 5.33 35.40 23.06
CA ASP A 7 4.94 34.04 23.39
C ASP A 7 5.79 33.11 22.50
N ASP A 8 6.93 32.65 23.04
CA ASP A 8 7.72 31.57 22.48
C ASP A 8 6.93 30.26 22.68
N ASP A 9 5.88 30.07 21.89
CA ASP A 9 5.28 28.76 21.68
C ASP A 9 6.23 27.96 20.78
N GLU A 10 7.39 27.61 21.33
CA GLU A 10 8.23 26.51 20.85
C GLU A 10 7.41 25.22 21.03
N SER A 11 6.40 25.00 20.18
CA SER A 11 5.97 23.65 19.84
C SER A 11 7.15 22.98 19.15
N ARG A 12 8.11 22.52 19.95
CA ARG A 12 9.28 21.78 19.49
C ARG A 12 8.73 20.64 18.65
N PHE A 13 8.91 20.74 17.34
CA PHE A 13 8.73 19.61 16.44
C PHE A 13 9.65 18.52 17.01
N GLU A 14 9.07 17.54 17.71
CA GLU A 14 9.81 16.39 18.15
C GLU A 14 10.33 15.73 16.89
N PHE A 15 11.65 15.83 16.69
CA PHE A 15 12.30 15.19 15.56
C PHE A 15 12.24 13.69 15.82
N ILE A 16 11.29 13.02 15.16
CA ILE A 16 11.18 11.57 15.22
C ILE A 16 12.20 11.01 14.23
N GLU A 17 13.24 10.36 14.75
CA GLU A 17 14.25 9.70 13.91
C GLU A 17 13.60 8.60 13.06
N ALA A 18 13.89 8.60 11.76
CA ALA A 18 13.42 7.57 10.85
C ALA A 18 14.05 6.23 11.24
N LYS A 19 13.21 5.20 11.42
CA LYS A 19 13.67 3.84 11.67
C LYS A 19 13.66 3.05 10.36
N PRO A 20 14.55 2.07 10.16
CA PRO A 20 14.40 1.14 9.04
C PRO A 20 13.03 0.46 9.07
N ARG A 21 12.41 0.36 7.89
CA ARG A 21 11.09 -0.24 7.71
C ARG A 21 11.20 -1.63 7.11
N LYS A 22 10.29 -2.52 7.53
CA LYS A 22 9.92 -3.72 6.80
C LYS A 22 8.63 -3.43 6.03
N ILE A 23 8.74 -3.21 4.73
CA ILE A 23 7.64 -2.80 3.85
C ILE A 23 7.04 -4.05 3.19
N MET A 24 5.77 -4.35 3.49
CA MET A 24 5.04 -5.48 2.93
C MET A 24 4.04 -5.00 1.88
N PHE A 25 4.25 -5.35 0.62
CA PHE A 25 3.27 -5.11 -0.43
C PHE A 25 2.28 -6.26 -0.49
N CYS A 26 1.03 -5.99 -0.13
CA CYS A 26 -0.07 -6.94 -0.24
C CYS A 26 -0.82 -6.67 -1.55
N ILE A 27 -0.61 -7.52 -2.55
CA ILE A 27 -1.02 -7.26 -3.93
C ILE A 27 -2.15 -8.21 -4.30
N ASP A 28 -3.29 -7.65 -4.70
CA ASP A 28 -4.39 -8.41 -5.30
C ASP A 28 -3.97 -9.02 -6.64
N THR A 29 -4.36 -10.27 -6.84
CA THR A 29 -4.05 -11.05 -8.04
C THR A 29 -5.31 -11.67 -8.66
N SER A 30 -6.48 -11.13 -8.34
CA SER A 30 -7.76 -11.46 -8.97
C SER A 30 -7.80 -11.12 -10.47
N ALA A 31 -8.78 -11.68 -11.18
CA ALA A 31 -9.00 -11.41 -12.59
C ALA A 31 -9.19 -9.91 -12.92
N GLU A 32 -9.80 -9.14 -12.01
CA GLU A 32 -9.97 -7.69 -12.17
C GLU A 32 -8.63 -6.94 -12.28
N MET A 33 -7.55 -7.50 -11.71
CA MET A 33 -6.22 -6.90 -11.82
C MET A 33 -5.62 -7.00 -13.24
N SER A 34 -6.16 -7.88 -14.09
CA SER A 34 -5.82 -7.97 -15.51
C SER A 34 -6.51 -6.89 -16.36
N GLU A 35 -7.46 -6.15 -15.80
CA GLU A 35 -8.17 -5.08 -16.51
C GLU A 35 -7.34 -3.81 -16.67
N ILE A 36 -7.74 -2.93 -17.59
CA ILE A 36 -6.97 -1.74 -17.95
C ILE A 36 -7.09 -0.65 -16.88
N LEU A 37 -5.95 -0.14 -16.43
CA LEU A 37 -5.89 1.11 -15.66
C LEU A 37 -5.54 2.27 -16.59
N ASN A 38 -6.42 3.27 -16.71
CA ASN A 38 -6.26 4.33 -17.71
C ASN A 38 -5.37 5.49 -17.22
N PRO A 39 -4.55 6.08 -18.11
CA PRO A 39 -3.82 7.33 -17.85
C PRO A 39 -4.72 8.58 -17.98
N SER A 40 -4.26 9.72 -17.47
CA SER A 40 -4.95 11.01 -17.56
C SER A 40 -4.91 11.68 -18.93
N ALA A 41 -3.82 11.49 -19.68
CA ALA A 41 -3.65 12.10 -20.99
C ALA A 41 -4.26 11.23 -22.11
N LYS A 42 -4.98 11.87 -23.05
CA LYS A 42 -5.52 11.26 -24.30
C LYS A 42 -4.44 10.67 -25.23
N THR A 43 -3.17 10.76 -24.86
CA THR A 43 -2.03 10.27 -25.61
C THR A 43 -1.20 9.42 -24.68
N GLY A 44 -1.46 8.11 -24.68
CA GLY A 44 -0.46 7.13 -24.29
C GLY A 44 0.67 7.21 -25.30
N ALA A 45 1.62 8.12 -25.08
CA ALA A 45 2.85 8.11 -25.84
C ALA A 45 3.53 6.77 -25.57
N ARG A 46 3.79 5.98 -26.63
CA ARG A 46 4.69 4.83 -26.54
C ARG A 46 5.98 5.34 -25.87
N ASP A 47 6.46 4.60 -24.88
CA ASP A 47 7.64 4.92 -24.07
C ASP A 47 7.45 5.94 -22.93
N SER A 48 6.20 6.31 -22.60
CA SER A 48 5.87 6.99 -21.33
C SER A 48 5.20 6.02 -20.35
N ASN A 49 5.28 6.28 -19.05
CA ASN A 49 4.55 5.52 -18.00
C ASN A 49 3.01 5.58 -18.14
N LEU A 50 2.50 6.25 -19.17
CA LEU A 50 1.09 6.50 -19.45
C LEU A 50 0.56 5.66 -20.62
N TYR A 51 1.27 4.63 -21.10
CA TYR A 51 0.67 3.68 -22.06
C TYR A 51 -0.39 2.80 -21.38
N TYR A 52 -1.40 2.32 -22.13
CA TYR A 52 -2.44 1.42 -21.62
C TYR A 52 -1.85 0.08 -21.18
N SER A 53 -2.16 -0.34 -19.96
CA SER A 53 -1.62 -1.55 -19.33
C SER A 53 -2.59 -2.02 -18.27
N SER A 54 -2.49 -3.27 -17.85
CA SER A 54 -3.34 -3.81 -16.79
C SER A 54 -3.08 -3.13 -15.43
N ARG A 55 -3.97 -3.32 -14.46
CA ARG A 55 -3.77 -2.88 -13.07
C ARG A 55 -2.53 -3.56 -12.47
N ILE A 56 -2.34 -4.86 -12.73
CA ILE A 56 -1.17 -5.61 -12.24
C ILE A 56 0.13 -5.13 -12.89
N GLU A 57 0.19 -4.94 -14.21
CA GLU A 57 1.36 -4.39 -14.90
C GLU A 57 1.69 -2.97 -14.41
N THR A 58 0.68 -2.17 -14.09
CA THR A 58 0.88 -0.83 -13.52
C THR A 58 1.43 -0.93 -12.11
N THR A 59 0.84 -1.78 -11.28
CA THR A 59 1.28 -2.04 -9.91
C THR A 59 2.75 -2.43 -9.89
N GLN A 60 3.15 -3.41 -10.70
CA GLN A 60 4.54 -3.85 -10.81
C GLN A 60 5.48 -2.68 -11.13
N ARG A 61 5.18 -1.90 -12.17
CA ARG A 61 6.05 -0.78 -12.59
C ARG A 61 6.17 0.29 -11.51
N PHE A 62 5.06 0.63 -10.84
CA PHE A 62 5.07 1.69 -9.84
C PHE A 62 5.69 1.24 -8.52
N LEU A 63 5.54 -0.03 -8.13
CA LEU A 63 6.24 -0.57 -6.97
C LEU A 63 7.75 -0.69 -7.21
N LYS A 64 8.19 -1.07 -8.42
CA LYS A 64 9.61 -0.95 -8.81
C LYS A 64 10.09 0.48 -8.62
N ARG A 65 9.34 1.45 -9.15
CA ARG A 65 9.69 2.86 -9.02
C ARG A 65 9.71 3.33 -7.56
N TYR A 66 8.75 2.90 -6.75
CA TYR A 66 8.69 3.17 -5.32
C TYR A 66 9.98 2.71 -4.64
N ALA A 67 10.38 1.44 -4.80
CA ALA A 67 11.56 0.90 -4.14
C ALA A 67 12.85 1.64 -4.56
N ASN A 68 13.01 1.91 -5.86
CA ASN A 68 14.16 2.69 -6.37
C ASN A 68 14.16 4.13 -5.82
N MET A 69 13.00 4.80 -5.77
CA MET A 69 12.91 6.17 -5.23
C MET A 69 13.16 6.20 -3.73
N ASN A 70 12.64 5.22 -2.99
CA ASN A 70 12.80 5.09 -1.55
C ASN A 70 14.28 4.91 -1.17
N GLU A 71 15.00 4.03 -1.88
CA GLU A 71 16.45 3.89 -1.74
C GLU A 71 17.17 5.21 -2.09
N MET A 72 16.81 5.84 -3.21
CA MET A 72 17.47 7.07 -3.69
C MET A 72 17.38 8.25 -2.70
N ILE A 73 16.30 8.35 -1.93
CA ILE A 73 16.13 9.41 -0.91
C ILE A 73 16.80 9.08 0.43
N GLY A 74 17.53 7.97 0.53
CA GLY A 74 18.33 7.60 1.70
C GLY A 74 17.68 6.59 2.63
N ASN A 75 16.59 5.93 2.24
CA ASN A 75 16.00 4.83 2.99
C ASN A 75 16.58 3.47 2.54
N ASP A 76 17.92 3.40 2.42
CA ASP A 76 18.69 2.26 1.89
C ASP A 76 18.71 1.03 2.81
N LYS A 77 18.16 1.17 4.02
CA LYS A 77 18.02 0.09 5.02
C LYS A 77 16.61 -0.52 5.07
N ASP A 78 15.67 0.01 4.32
CA ASP A 78 14.33 -0.57 4.24
C ASP A 78 14.38 -1.91 3.51
N GLU A 79 13.62 -2.88 4.00
CA GLU A 79 13.47 -4.19 3.39
C GLU A 79 12.08 -4.31 2.76
N TYR A 80 11.99 -4.99 1.63
CA TYR A 80 10.76 -5.17 0.87
C TYR A 80 10.35 -6.65 0.86
N GLY A 81 9.10 -6.93 1.21
CA GLY A 81 8.47 -8.25 1.11
C GLY A 81 7.15 -8.17 0.34
N MET A 82 6.64 -9.31 -0.14
CA MET A 82 5.39 -9.35 -0.91
C MET A 82 4.45 -10.46 -0.44
N ILE A 83 3.17 -10.12 -0.40
CA ILE A 83 2.06 -11.02 -0.14
C ILE A 83 1.12 -10.95 -1.34
N THR A 84 0.68 -12.10 -1.86
CA THR A 84 -0.39 -12.15 -2.86
C THR A 84 -1.74 -12.34 -2.17
N LEU A 85 -2.76 -11.62 -2.64
CA LEU A 85 -4.13 -11.69 -2.13
C LEU A 85 -5.01 -12.50 -3.09
N THR A 86 -5.21 -13.77 -2.77
CA THR A 86 -6.14 -14.69 -3.45
C THR A 86 -7.39 -14.87 -2.58
N ASP A 87 -7.93 -16.09 -2.43
CA ASP A 87 -8.80 -16.47 -1.32
C ASP A 87 -8.07 -16.48 0.04
N VAL A 88 -6.81 -16.92 0.05
CA VAL A 88 -5.93 -17.01 1.22
C VAL A 88 -4.62 -16.29 0.94
N ALA A 89 -4.28 -15.32 1.78
CA ALA A 89 -3.06 -14.53 1.62
C ALA A 89 -1.80 -15.41 1.70
N THR A 90 -0.97 -15.33 0.67
CA THR A 90 0.25 -16.15 0.55
C THR A 90 1.49 -15.28 0.54
N TRP A 91 2.49 -15.65 1.32
CA TRP A 91 3.79 -14.99 1.31
C TRP A 91 4.56 -15.35 0.03
N TRP A 92 4.81 -14.36 -0.82
CA TRP A 92 5.41 -14.56 -2.14
C TRP A 92 6.92 -14.30 -2.15
N TYR A 93 7.35 -13.23 -1.48
CA TYR A 93 8.76 -12.81 -1.47
C TYR A 93 9.21 -12.42 -0.08
N ASP A 94 10.28 -13.09 0.39
CA ASP A 94 10.94 -12.80 1.65
C ASP A 94 11.56 -11.39 1.66
N PHE A 95 11.64 -10.82 2.86
CA PHE A 95 12.24 -9.51 3.05
C PHE A 95 13.66 -9.45 2.52
N SER A 96 13.91 -8.43 1.70
CA SER A 96 15.23 -8.16 1.14
C SER A 96 15.45 -6.65 1.03
N PRO A 97 16.63 -6.14 1.41
CA PRO A 97 17.01 -4.76 1.12
C PRO A 97 17.46 -4.58 -0.34
N ASN A 98 17.64 -5.67 -1.09
CA ASN A 98 18.12 -5.61 -2.47
C ASN A 98 16.99 -5.22 -3.43
N VAL A 99 16.95 -3.93 -3.79
CA VAL A 99 15.99 -3.36 -4.75
C VAL A 99 16.04 -4.06 -6.11
N SER A 100 17.21 -4.51 -6.57
CA SER A 100 17.32 -5.24 -7.85
C SER A 100 16.60 -6.58 -7.79
N SER A 101 16.82 -7.35 -6.72
CA SER A 101 16.13 -8.64 -6.52
C SER A 101 14.62 -8.46 -6.36
N PHE A 102 14.17 -7.43 -5.65
CA PHE A 102 12.75 -7.09 -5.55
C PHE A 102 12.16 -6.75 -6.94
N ASN A 103 12.88 -5.95 -7.76
CA ASN A 103 12.43 -5.56 -9.10
C ASN A 103 12.34 -6.73 -10.08
N GLU A 104 13.22 -7.73 -9.93
CA GLU A 104 13.15 -8.99 -10.68
C GLU A 104 11.91 -9.78 -10.25
N GLU A 105 11.75 -10.01 -8.94
CA GLU A 105 10.69 -10.85 -8.40
C GLU A 105 9.29 -10.32 -8.73
N ILE A 106 9.05 -9.03 -8.51
CA ILE A 106 7.76 -8.42 -8.80
C ILE A 106 7.43 -8.48 -10.31
N GLY A 107 8.43 -8.60 -11.17
CA GLY A 107 8.23 -8.82 -12.60
C GLY A 107 7.60 -10.18 -12.95
N PHE A 108 7.70 -11.17 -12.06
CA PHE A 108 7.17 -12.52 -12.29
C PHE A 108 5.70 -12.71 -11.87
N LEU A 109 5.12 -11.75 -11.11
CA LEU A 109 3.74 -11.85 -10.62
C LEU A 109 2.72 -12.10 -11.74
N ASP A 110 2.86 -11.45 -12.90
CA ASP A 110 1.91 -11.64 -14.01
C ASP A 110 2.04 -13.01 -14.68
N SER A 111 3.27 -13.52 -14.80
CA SER A 111 3.57 -14.79 -15.47
C SER A 111 3.28 -16.04 -14.64
N GLN A 112 3.26 -15.91 -13.31
CA GLN A 112 3.14 -17.04 -12.39
C GLN A 112 1.81 -17.07 -11.62
N VAL A 113 1.07 -15.95 -11.56
CA VAL A 113 -0.25 -15.89 -10.90
C VAL A 113 -1.41 -16.07 -11.89
N VAL A 114 -1.14 -16.70 -13.04
CA VAL A 114 -2.10 -16.95 -14.13
C VAL A 114 -3.22 -17.93 -13.73
N GLU A 115 -3.13 -18.58 -12.56
CA GLU A 115 -4.33 -19.12 -11.90
C GLU A 115 -5.13 -17.94 -11.33
N HIS A 116 -5.88 -17.25 -12.19
CA HIS A 116 -6.85 -16.25 -11.76
C HIS A 116 -7.80 -16.93 -10.76
N TYR A 117 -7.62 -16.63 -9.48
CA TYR A 117 -8.53 -17.08 -8.45
C TYR A 117 -9.82 -16.27 -8.61
N ASP A 118 -10.75 -16.81 -9.40
CA ASP A 118 -12.14 -16.32 -9.54
C ASP A 118 -12.96 -16.59 -8.26
N THR A 119 -12.30 -16.81 -7.12
CA THR A 119 -12.99 -16.93 -5.85
C THR A 119 -13.54 -15.57 -5.46
N LEU A 120 -14.85 -15.53 -5.21
CA LEU A 120 -15.57 -14.34 -4.74
C LEU A 120 -15.27 -14.01 -3.27
N GLU A 121 -14.18 -14.54 -2.72
CA GLU A 121 -13.86 -14.49 -1.30
C GLU A 121 -12.41 -14.05 -1.11
N LEU A 122 -12.18 -13.26 -0.06
CA LEU A 122 -10.86 -12.90 0.46
C LEU A 122 -10.91 -13.07 1.98
N ASP A 123 -10.17 -14.04 2.54
CA ASP A 123 -10.05 -14.20 3.99
C ASP A 123 -9.10 -13.14 4.57
N ILE A 124 -9.65 -12.04 5.07
CA ILE A 124 -8.89 -10.98 5.75
C ILE A 124 -8.14 -11.52 6.97
N GLY A 125 -8.68 -12.55 7.63
CA GLY A 125 -8.01 -13.20 8.75
C GLY A 125 -6.72 -13.89 8.31
N SER A 126 -6.68 -14.46 7.10
CA SER A 126 -5.47 -15.06 6.53
C SER A 126 -4.41 -14.01 6.28
N LEU A 127 -4.78 -12.86 5.69
CA LEU A 127 -3.87 -11.74 5.46
C LEU A 127 -3.20 -11.30 6.75
N PHE A 128 -3.99 -11.07 7.80
CA PHE A 128 -3.45 -10.60 9.06
C PHE A 128 -2.59 -11.65 9.77
N ARG A 129 -2.94 -12.95 9.71
CA ARG A 129 -2.04 -14.01 10.22
C ARG A 129 -0.71 -14.06 9.47
N THR A 130 -0.74 -13.88 8.15
CA THR A 130 0.48 -13.82 7.33
C THR A 130 1.31 -12.58 7.71
N ILE A 131 0.70 -11.40 7.84
CA ILE A 131 1.38 -10.20 8.32
C ILE A 131 2.03 -10.44 9.69
N GLU A 132 1.27 -10.93 10.67
CA GLU A 132 1.77 -11.20 12.03
C GLU A 132 2.95 -12.17 12.04
N HIS A 133 2.91 -13.22 11.21
CA HIS A 133 3.99 -14.20 11.13
C HIS A 133 5.33 -13.59 10.68
N TYR A 134 5.29 -12.61 9.77
CA TYR A 134 6.48 -11.99 9.18
C TYR A 134 6.83 -10.63 9.78
N MET A 135 6.00 -10.10 10.68
CA MET A 135 6.31 -8.88 11.41
C MET A 135 7.58 -9.04 12.25
N ASP A 136 8.47 -8.04 12.18
CA ASP A 136 9.60 -7.94 13.09
C ASP A 136 9.27 -6.97 14.23
N PRO A 137 9.24 -7.42 15.49
CA PRO A 137 8.92 -6.56 16.62
C PRO A 137 9.96 -5.43 16.85
N ASN A 138 11.18 -5.59 16.32
CA ASN A 138 12.27 -4.62 16.47
C ASN A 138 12.32 -3.57 15.35
N SER A 139 11.55 -3.78 14.28
CA SER A 139 11.50 -2.90 13.12
C SER A 139 10.14 -2.21 13.02
N PHE A 140 10.06 -1.13 12.25
CA PHE A 140 8.76 -0.55 11.91
C PHE A 140 8.17 -1.29 10.71
N ASN A 141 6.99 -1.88 10.87
CA ASN A 141 6.33 -2.68 9.84
C ASN A 141 5.34 -1.79 9.08
N HIS A 142 5.51 -1.70 7.78
CA HIS A 142 4.70 -0.85 6.91
C HIS A 142 4.00 -1.73 5.87
N VAL A 143 2.71 -1.95 6.04
CA VAL A 143 1.91 -2.72 5.09
C VAL A 143 1.30 -1.76 4.07
N ILE A 144 1.43 -2.06 2.78
CA ILE A 144 0.76 -1.32 1.71
C ILE A 144 -0.10 -2.32 0.94
N VAL A 145 -1.42 -2.18 1.10
CA VAL A 145 -2.41 -3.02 0.42
C VAL A 145 -2.79 -2.39 -0.90
N ILE A 146 -2.71 -3.15 -1.99
CA ILE A 146 -3.18 -2.77 -3.31
C ILE A 146 -4.32 -3.72 -3.65
N TYR A 147 -5.55 -3.23 -3.45
CA TYR A 147 -6.76 -4.03 -3.58
C TYR A 147 -7.48 -3.72 -4.90
N GLY A 148 -7.91 -4.74 -5.62
CA GLY A 148 -8.37 -4.60 -7.01
C GLY A 148 -9.81 -5.02 -7.29
N ARG A 149 -10.50 -5.67 -6.35
CA ARG A 149 -11.84 -6.22 -6.56
C ARG A 149 -12.94 -5.19 -6.26
N ALA A 150 -13.85 -4.97 -7.19
CA ALA A 150 -14.90 -3.96 -7.08
C ALA A 150 -16.17 -4.46 -6.35
N ASP A 151 -16.39 -5.78 -6.29
CA ASP A 151 -17.63 -6.36 -5.74
C ASP A 151 -17.40 -7.51 -4.75
N VAL A 152 -16.16 -7.72 -4.31
CA VAL A 152 -15.83 -8.71 -3.27
C VAL A 152 -15.64 -8.00 -1.95
N MET A 153 -16.49 -8.33 -0.97
CA MET A 153 -16.28 -7.88 0.41
C MET A 153 -15.29 -8.83 1.07
N PRO A 154 -14.19 -8.34 1.67
CA PRO A 154 -13.33 -9.23 2.43
C PRO A 154 -14.07 -9.75 3.67
N GLU A 155 -13.88 -11.02 3.99
CA GLU A 155 -14.51 -11.69 5.13
C GLU A 155 -13.43 -12.28 6.04
N GLY A 156 -13.77 -12.58 7.30
CA GLY A 156 -12.87 -13.32 8.18
C GLY A 156 -12.92 -12.89 9.64
N ASN A 157 -11.96 -13.40 10.42
CA ASN A 157 -11.93 -13.18 11.86
C ASN A 157 -11.40 -11.79 12.23
N MET A 158 -12.32 -10.85 12.42
CA MET A 158 -12.03 -9.46 12.81
C MET A 158 -11.32 -9.32 14.15
N GLN A 159 -11.39 -10.31 15.05
CA GLN A 159 -10.68 -10.22 16.33
C GLN A 159 -9.16 -10.28 16.14
N ILE A 160 -8.69 -11.14 15.23
CA ILE A 160 -7.27 -11.26 14.89
C ILE A 160 -6.76 -9.93 14.32
N VAL A 161 -7.53 -9.35 13.39
CA VAL A 161 -7.22 -8.05 12.79
C VAL A 161 -7.07 -6.98 13.88
N LYS A 162 -8.06 -6.87 14.78
CA LYS A 162 -8.04 -5.91 15.89
C LYS A 162 -6.84 -6.08 16.82
N GLU A 163 -6.43 -7.30 17.14
CA GLU A 163 -5.26 -7.51 18.01
C GLU A 163 -3.96 -7.09 17.32
N ILE A 164 -3.76 -7.47 16.06
CA ILE A 164 -2.54 -7.13 15.30
C ILE A 164 -2.45 -5.62 15.06
N ARG A 165 -3.58 -4.97 14.75
CA ARG A 165 -3.66 -3.51 14.53
C ARG A 165 -3.40 -2.67 15.79
N LYS A 166 -3.34 -3.26 16.99
CA LYS A 166 -2.89 -2.57 18.22
C LYS A 166 -1.38 -2.39 18.30
N SER A 167 -0.61 -3.00 17.39
CA SER A 167 0.85 -2.85 17.41
C SER A 167 1.27 -1.40 17.09
N PRO A 168 2.08 -0.74 17.94
CA PRO A 168 2.57 0.62 17.68
C PRO A 168 3.65 0.67 16.58
N ASN A 169 4.19 -0.49 16.21
CA ASN A 169 5.21 -0.68 15.19
C ASN A 169 4.61 -1.21 13.88
N LEU A 170 3.30 -1.02 13.67
CA LEU A 170 2.61 -1.42 12.45
C LEU A 170 1.79 -0.24 11.94
N THR A 171 1.86 0.02 10.64
CA THR A 171 0.87 0.81 9.91
C THR A 171 0.38 0.02 8.69
N MET A 172 -0.79 0.36 8.17
CA MET A 172 -1.30 -0.22 6.92
C MET A 172 -1.92 0.88 6.09
N ASP A 173 -1.41 1.04 4.89
CA ASP A 173 -1.96 1.93 3.87
C ASP A 173 -2.73 1.12 2.85
N LEU A 174 -3.69 1.79 2.19
CA LEU A 174 -4.52 1.18 1.15
C LEU A 174 -4.45 1.99 -0.13
N ILE A 175 -4.28 1.30 -1.25
CA ILE A 175 -4.61 1.78 -2.58
C ILE A 175 -5.71 0.87 -3.12
N TYR A 176 -6.93 1.39 -3.16
CA TYR A 176 -8.09 0.69 -3.69
C TYR A 176 -8.30 1.06 -5.17
N LEU A 177 -8.10 0.09 -6.06
CA LEU A 177 -8.34 0.18 -7.49
C LEU A 177 -9.70 -0.44 -7.79
N HIS A 178 -10.60 0.31 -8.41
CA HIS A 178 -11.95 -0.19 -8.67
C HIS A 178 -12.59 0.43 -9.91
N ASP A 179 -13.63 -0.24 -10.40
CA ASP A 179 -14.62 0.36 -11.28
C ASP A 179 -15.80 0.92 -10.49
N SER A 180 -16.64 1.70 -11.16
CA SER A 180 -17.85 2.22 -10.53
C SER A 180 -18.88 1.11 -10.35
N THR A 181 -19.03 0.62 -9.12
CA THR A 181 -20.08 -0.33 -8.71
C THR A 181 -20.83 0.20 -7.49
N ASP A 182 -21.98 -0.40 -7.15
CA ASP A 182 -22.76 -0.05 -5.95
C ASP A 182 -22.06 -0.49 -4.64
N SER A 183 -21.00 -1.31 -4.73
CA SER A 183 -20.31 -1.92 -3.58
C SER A 183 -19.05 -1.15 -3.15
N VAL A 184 -18.51 -0.29 -4.01
CA VAL A 184 -17.24 0.45 -3.81
C VAL A 184 -17.16 1.09 -2.43
N GLN A 185 -18.20 1.86 -2.04
CA GLN A 185 -18.21 2.56 -0.76
C GLN A 185 -18.15 1.58 0.42
N LYS A 186 -18.88 0.47 0.35
CA LYS A 186 -18.93 -0.53 1.43
C LYS A 186 -17.58 -1.22 1.60
N ILE A 187 -16.90 -1.51 0.49
CA ILE A 187 -15.57 -2.11 0.48
C ILE A 187 -14.54 -1.12 1.04
N TYR A 188 -14.60 0.15 0.64
CA TYR A 188 -13.76 1.19 1.19
C TYR A 188 -13.98 1.36 2.71
N ASP A 189 -15.24 1.46 3.14
CA ASP A 189 -15.62 1.57 4.55
C ASP A 189 -15.14 0.37 5.35
N PHE A 190 -15.21 -0.84 4.77
CA PHE A 190 -14.68 -2.04 5.38
C PHE A 190 -13.18 -1.90 5.63
N TRP A 191 -12.38 -1.55 4.62
CA TRP A 191 -10.94 -1.39 4.78
C TRP A 191 -10.60 -0.28 5.79
N ALA A 192 -11.30 0.85 5.73
CA ALA A 192 -11.15 1.94 6.70
C ALA A 192 -11.48 1.50 8.13
N SER A 193 -12.45 0.59 8.31
CA SER A 193 -12.78 0.02 9.62
C SER A 193 -11.69 -0.88 10.22
N LEU A 194 -10.71 -1.30 9.42
CA LEU A 194 -9.54 -2.05 9.86
C LEU A 194 -8.43 -1.14 10.38
N ASP A 195 -8.60 0.18 10.29
CA ASP A 195 -7.54 1.09 10.63
C ASP A 195 -7.20 1.08 12.14
N SER A 196 -5.97 1.49 12.46
CA SER A 196 -5.50 1.52 13.84
C SER A 196 -5.77 2.89 14.46
N GLU A 197 -6.36 2.90 15.65
CA GLU A 197 -6.46 4.12 16.47
C GLU A 197 -5.09 4.63 16.95
N ILE A 198 -4.06 3.75 16.98
CA ILE A 198 -2.72 4.08 17.48
C ILE A 198 -1.82 4.58 16.34
N ARG A 199 -1.91 3.93 15.17
CA ARG A 199 -1.09 4.23 13.98
C ARG A 199 -1.96 4.18 12.71
N PRO A 200 -2.73 5.23 12.43
CA PRO A 200 -3.60 5.26 11.26
C PRO A 200 -2.80 5.17 9.96
N GLY A 201 -3.43 4.58 8.96
CA GLY A 201 -2.95 4.50 7.60
C GLY A 201 -3.39 5.68 6.75
N TRP A 202 -2.89 5.72 5.52
CA TRP A 202 -3.40 6.54 4.43
C TRP A 202 -4.15 5.67 3.43
N TYR A 203 -5.35 6.09 3.06
CA TYR A 203 -6.29 5.33 2.23
C TYR A 203 -6.58 6.10 0.95
N TYR A 204 -6.23 5.51 -0.19
CA TYR A 204 -6.37 6.10 -1.51
C TYR A 204 -7.39 5.31 -2.32
N GLU A 205 -8.41 6.00 -2.83
CA GLU A 205 -9.39 5.44 -3.76
C GLU A 205 -9.06 5.88 -5.19
N THR A 206 -9.00 4.91 -6.10
CA THR A 206 -8.61 5.13 -7.48
C THR A 206 -9.52 4.37 -8.44
N GLY A 207 -10.47 5.10 -9.03
CA GLY A 207 -11.24 4.62 -10.17
C GLY A 207 -10.36 4.32 -11.41
N THR A 208 -10.85 3.49 -12.33
CA THR A 208 -10.10 3.10 -13.54
C THR A 208 -9.79 4.26 -14.49
N TYR A 209 -10.56 5.35 -14.44
CA TYR A 209 -10.29 6.58 -15.18
C TYR A 209 -9.30 7.48 -14.41
N LEU A 210 -8.25 7.95 -15.08
CA LEU A 210 -7.09 8.65 -14.46
C LEU A 210 -6.36 7.80 -13.39
N GLY A 211 -6.58 6.50 -13.39
CA GLY A 211 -6.14 5.64 -12.30
C GLY A 211 -4.62 5.59 -12.13
N LYS A 212 -3.87 5.69 -13.23
CA LYS A 212 -2.40 5.69 -13.19
C LYS A 212 -1.84 6.90 -12.47
N ASP A 213 -2.36 8.08 -12.75
CA ASP A 213 -1.85 9.31 -12.15
C ASP A 213 -2.13 9.35 -10.65
N LYS A 214 -3.34 8.91 -10.24
CA LYS A 214 -3.73 8.81 -8.84
C LYS A 214 -2.89 7.78 -8.09
N MET A 215 -2.70 6.58 -8.66
CA MET A 215 -1.85 5.55 -8.05
C MET A 215 -0.39 6.00 -7.94
N ALA A 216 0.14 6.66 -8.97
CA ALA A 216 1.49 7.22 -8.93
C ALA A 216 1.63 8.29 -7.85
N LYS A 217 0.64 9.20 -7.72
CA LYS A 217 0.61 10.21 -6.67
C LYS A 217 0.59 9.55 -5.28
N ALA A 218 -0.33 8.61 -5.05
CA ALA A 218 -0.45 7.87 -3.80
C ALA A 218 0.88 7.21 -3.42
N LEU A 219 1.51 6.46 -4.34
CA LEU A 219 2.79 5.81 -4.05
C LEU A 219 3.92 6.80 -3.78
N CYS A 220 3.95 7.97 -4.43
CA CYS A 220 4.91 9.03 -4.12
C CYS A 220 4.70 9.57 -2.69
N GLU A 221 3.46 9.77 -2.26
CA GLU A 221 3.12 10.22 -0.91
C GLU A 221 3.48 9.15 0.14
N LEU A 222 3.25 7.87 -0.18
CA LEU A 222 3.54 6.73 0.67
C LEU A 222 5.03 6.43 0.87
N ILE A 223 5.94 7.03 0.10
CA ILE A 223 7.39 6.93 0.33
C ILE A 223 7.75 7.51 1.71
N SER A 224 7.01 8.54 2.15
CA SER A 224 7.21 9.19 3.44
C SER A 224 7.16 8.17 4.60
N HIS A 225 8.08 8.31 5.56
CA HIS A 225 8.12 7.41 6.70
C HIS A 225 6.84 7.58 7.54
N PRO A 226 6.10 6.51 7.87
CA PRO A 226 4.81 6.65 8.57
C PRO A 226 4.90 7.31 9.96
N LEU A 227 6.04 7.19 10.64
CA LEU A 227 6.32 7.91 11.89
C LEU A 227 6.55 9.43 11.73
N GLN A 228 6.78 9.91 10.50
CA GLN A 228 7.17 11.29 10.23
C GLN A 228 6.14 12.06 9.38
N ARG A 229 5.26 11.35 8.68
CA ARG A 229 4.20 11.97 7.88
C ARG A 229 3.04 12.40 8.77
N GLY A 230 2.36 13.49 8.39
CA GLY A 230 1.19 14.00 9.09
C GLY A 230 -0.08 13.18 8.82
N GLU A 231 -1.22 13.71 9.26
CA GLU A 231 -2.53 13.18 8.91
C GLU A 231 -2.79 13.37 7.40
N GLN A 232 -3.50 12.41 6.79
CA GLN A 232 -3.74 12.43 5.34
C GLN A 232 -4.53 13.67 4.89
N GLU A 233 -5.44 14.17 5.75
CA GLU A 233 -6.29 15.34 5.45
C GLU A 233 -5.51 16.67 5.36
N MET A 234 -4.27 16.70 5.83
CA MET A 234 -3.42 17.89 5.81
C MET A 234 -2.55 18.03 4.55
N LEU A 235 -2.68 17.12 3.57
CA LEU A 235 -1.98 17.13 2.27
C LEU A 235 -2.78 17.82 1.16
#